data_AF-A0A6V7VYC5-F1
#
_entry.id   AF-A0A6V7VYC5-F1
#
_cell.length_a   1.000
_cell.length_b   1.000
_cell.length_c   1.000
_cell.angle_alpha   90.00
_cell.angle_beta   90.00
_cell.angle_gamma   90.00
#
_symmetry.space_group_name_H-M   'P 1'
#
loop_
_entity.id
_entity.type
_entity.pdbx_description
1 polymer ?
#
loop_
_entity_poly.entity_id
_entity_poly.type
_entity_poly.pdbx_seq_one_letter_code
_entity_poly.pdbx_strand_id
1 'polypeptide(L)'
;MIFIYCFVRKMINFLIKFLILFCLILEIHSWNWGDYPSPRASTYFKCGIQNRSFVCDPDAMLTDHQRKEIILLVENFKEKTKRPNSTIPCMKEGLRLIVALAKISMNAAHSGYTYLCDYGGWTSSDKTKCESDVQGIELNMDAVRFCSQTYLTWNLPDAEFSKLREENPLLKNGNYFAALKGYIEKLQMLYIQRFSIFDNPDASNEANIKLSEFNAALERNNKYGIISIIFCLIISFVLLFLIYRIRQFENYFNQRNASNIDMQIMTPIQPVEVDENKNKKNKKDEEKSKNLVNL
;
A
#
# COMPACT_ATOMS: atom_id res chain seq x y z
N MET A 1 15.94 -36.26 31.81
CA MET A 1 16.35 -35.58 30.55
C MET A 1 15.56 -36.02 29.31
N ILE A 2 15.39 -37.31 29.02
CA ILE A 2 14.74 -37.79 27.78
C ILE A 2 13.28 -37.33 27.63
N PHE A 3 12.49 -37.34 28.71
CA PHE A 3 11.09 -36.87 28.68
C PHE A 3 10.95 -35.37 28.33
N ILE A 4 11.85 -34.53 28.86
CA ILE A 4 11.89 -33.09 28.56
C ILE A 4 12.23 -32.89 27.08
N TYR A 5 13.19 -33.66 26.56
CA TYR A 5 13.57 -33.58 25.14
C TYR A 5 12.42 -33.96 24.19
N CYS A 6 11.68 -35.04 24.51
CA CYS A 6 10.50 -35.44 23.73
C CYS A 6 9.36 -34.41 23.78
N PHE A 7 9.13 -33.80 24.95
CA PHE A 7 8.11 -32.77 25.12
C PHE A 7 8.45 -31.49 24.33
N VAL A 8 9.69 -31.01 24.45
CA VAL A 8 10.20 -29.84 23.73
C VAL A 8 10.13 -30.07 22.21
N ARG A 9 10.52 -31.25 21.73
CA ARG A 9 10.45 -31.59 20.29
C ARG A 9 9.02 -31.58 19.74
N LYS A 10 8.03 -32.09 20.50
CA LYS A 10 6.62 -32.05 20.10
C LYS A 10 6.06 -30.63 20.06
N MET A 11 6.41 -29.80 21.05
CA MET A 11 5.97 -28.40 21.12
C MET A 11 6.56 -27.56 19.97
N ILE A 12 7.83 -27.77 19.62
CA ILE A 12 8.47 -27.10 18.47
C ILE A 12 7.77 -27.49 17.16
N ASN A 13 7.50 -28.78 16.94
CA ASN A 13 6.78 -29.23 15.74
C ASN A 13 5.36 -28.65 15.64
N PHE A 14 4.68 -28.47 16.77
CA PHE A 14 3.36 -27.82 16.81
C PHE A 14 3.45 -26.34 16.45
N LEU A 15 4.40 -25.61 17.04
CA LEU A 15 4.64 -24.19 16.74
C LEU A 15 5.00 -23.95 15.27
N ILE A 16 5.86 -24.79 14.68
CA ILE A 16 6.22 -24.67 13.25
C ILE A 16 5.00 -24.88 12.36
N LYS A 17 4.16 -25.89 12.64
CA LYS A 17 2.93 -26.13 11.87
C LYS A 17 1.93 -24.98 12.00
N PHE A 18 1.78 -24.43 13.20
CA PHE A 18 0.92 -23.28 13.44
C PHE A 18 1.44 -22.03 12.72
N LEU A 19 2.75 -21.80 12.74
CA LEU A 19 3.38 -20.69 12.02
C LEU A 19 3.19 -20.82 10.51
N ILE A 20 3.37 -22.02 9.93
CA ILE A 20 3.15 -22.25 8.49
C ILE A 20 1.68 -22.01 8.13
N LEU A 21 0.74 -22.53 8.92
CA LEU A 21 -0.69 -22.29 8.70
C LEU A 21 -1.04 -20.81 8.80
N PHE A 22 -0.46 -20.10 9.77
CA PHE A 22 -0.66 -18.67 9.95
C PHE A 22 -0.05 -17.86 8.79
N CYS A 23 1.14 -18.22 8.30
CA CYS A 23 1.74 -17.60 7.12
C CYS A 23 0.93 -17.86 5.83
N LEU A 24 0.32 -19.03 5.68
CA LEU A 24 -0.55 -19.35 4.53
C LEU A 24 -1.88 -18.58 4.57
N ILE A 25 -2.40 -18.26 5.76
CA ILE A 25 -3.59 -17.41 5.92
C ILE A 25 -3.25 -15.93 5.67
N LEU A 26 -2.01 -15.54 5.95
CA LEU A 26 -1.49 -14.19 5.71
C LEU A 26 -0.90 -14.01 4.31
N GLU A 27 -1.41 -14.70 3.29
CA GLU A 27 -1.16 -14.27 1.92
C GLU A 27 -1.75 -12.87 1.75
N ILE A 28 -0.88 -11.88 1.93
CA ILE A 28 -1.11 -10.50 1.61
C ILE A 28 -1.16 -10.48 0.09
N HIS A 29 -2.34 -10.74 -0.46
CA HIS A 29 -2.58 -10.67 -1.87
C HIS A 29 -2.42 -9.21 -2.29
N SER A 30 -1.34 -8.94 -3.02
CA SER A 30 -1.14 -7.65 -3.67
C SER A 30 -1.62 -7.76 -5.10
N TRP A 31 -2.50 -6.85 -5.51
CA TRP A 31 -2.92 -6.78 -6.89
C TRP A 31 -1.85 -6.15 -7.77
N ASN A 32 -1.69 -6.72 -8.96
CA ASN A 32 -1.02 -6.06 -10.07
C ASN A 32 -2.09 -5.51 -11.02
N TRP A 33 -1.76 -4.50 -11.82
CA TRP A 33 -2.75 -3.97 -12.77
C TRP A 33 -3.18 -4.98 -13.84
N GLY A 34 -2.33 -5.96 -14.15
CA GLY A 34 -2.67 -7.03 -15.10
C GLY A 34 -3.65 -8.07 -14.57
N ASP A 35 -3.79 -8.21 -13.25
CA ASP A 35 -4.70 -9.19 -12.62
C ASP A 35 -5.82 -8.54 -11.79
N TYR A 36 -5.79 -7.21 -11.62
CA TYR A 36 -6.82 -6.49 -10.90
C TYR A 36 -8.19 -6.63 -11.60
N PRO A 37 -9.25 -6.98 -10.86
CA PRO A 37 -10.53 -7.29 -11.45
C PRO A 37 -11.21 -6.05 -12.04
N SER A 38 -11.91 -6.23 -13.17
CA SER A 38 -12.74 -5.17 -13.75
C SER A 38 -14.18 -5.26 -13.21
N PRO A 39 -14.77 -4.14 -12.75
CA PRO A 39 -16.16 -4.11 -12.27
C PRO A 39 -17.17 -4.19 -13.43
N ARG A 40 -16.69 -4.19 -14.67
CA ARG A 40 -17.49 -4.26 -15.91
C ARG A 40 -17.42 -5.63 -16.59
N ALA A 41 -16.37 -6.41 -16.30
CA ALA A 41 -16.18 -7.75 -16.84
C ALA A 41 -17.19 -8.76 -16.27
N SER A 42 -17.18 -10.00 -16.78
CA SER A 42 -17.92 -11.12 -16.19
C SER A 42 -17.44 -11.47 -14.77
N THR A 43 -16.23 -11.05 -14.41
CA THR A 43 -15.60 -11.26 -13.11
C THR A 43 -15.88 -10.13 -12.10
N TYR A 44 -16.89 -9.29 -12.34
CA TYR A 44 -17.23 -8.14 -11.47
C TYR A 44 -17.42 -8.53 -10.00
N PHE A 45 -17.84 -9.75 -9.70
CA PHE A 45 -18.01 -10.22 -8.31
C PHE A 45 -16.69 -10.21 -7.51
N LYS A 46 -15.54 -10.30 -8.18
CA LYS A 46 -14.21 -10.18 -7.54
C LYS A 46 -13.94 -8.77 -7.00
N CYS A 47 -14.67 -7.77 -7.47
CA CYS A 47 -14.62 -6.39 -6.97
C CYS A 47 -15.44 -6.16 -5.67
N GLY A 48 -16.01 -7.22 -5.07
CA GLY A 48 -16.88 -7.09 -3.90
C GLY A 48 -18.27 -6.52 -4.20
N ILE A 49 -18.72 -6.56 -5.46
CA ILE A 49 -20.03 -6.02 -5.90
C ILE A 49 -20.94 -7.12 -6.43
N GLN A 50 -22.25 -6.96 -6.20
CA GLN A 50 -23.27 -7.94 -6.63
C GLN A 50 -23.72 -7.75 -8.08
N ASN A 51 -23.54 -6.55 -8.63
CA ASN A 51 -23.89 -6.17 -9.99
C ASN A 51 -22.74 -5.41 -10.63
N ARG A 52 -22.64 -5.44 -11.95
CA ARG A 52 -21.65 -4.64 -12.70
C ARG A 52 -21.80 -3.16 -12.36
N SER A 53 -20.69 -2.49 -12.11
CA SER A 53 -20.66 -1.06 -11.75
C SER A 53 -19.41 -0.39 -12.31
N PHE A 54 -19.10 0.82 -11.82
CA PHE A 54 -17.86 1.54 -12.09
C PHE A 54 -16.95 1.64 -10.85
N VAL A 55 -17.24 0.86 -9.81
CA VAL A 55 -16.50 0.83 -8.55
C VAL A 55 -15.95 -0.57 -8.32
N CYS A 56 -14.65 -0.68 -8.05
CA CYS A 56 -14.01 -1.94 -7.69
C CYS A 56 -13.28 -1.83 -6.35
N ASP A 57 -13.62 -2.72 -5.41
CA ASP A 57 -13.05 -2.79 -4.06
C ASP A 57 -12.77 -4.26 -3.68
N PRO A 58 -11.82 -4.92 -4.35
CA PRO A 58 -11.53 -6.33 -4.13
C PRO A 58 -10.92 -6.61 -2.75
N ASP A 59 -10.28 -5.63 -2.13
CA ASP A 59 -9.65 -5.76 -0.81
C ASP A 59 -10.59 -5.43 0.36
N ALA A 60 -11.86 -5.12 0.08
CA ALA A 60 -12.86 -4.73 1.05
C ALA A 60 -12.38 -3.57 1.96
N MET A 61 -11.82 -2.53 1.35
CA MET A 61 -11.49 -1.27 2.03
C MET A 61 -12.74 -0.53 2.49
N LEU A 62 -13.89 -0.81 1.86
CA LEU A 62 -15.20 -0.30 2.24
C LEU A 62 -16.07 -1.43 2.78
N THR A 63 -16.94 -1.10 3.74
CA THR A 63 -18.08 -1.97 4.08
C THR A 63 -19.07 -2.05 2.92
N ASP A 64 -19.93 -3.08 2.90
CA ASP A 64 -20.94 -3.22 1.85
C ASP A 64 -21.88 -2.02 1.75
N HIS A 65 -22.22 -1.40 2.89
CA HIS A 65 -23.03 -0.18 2.92
C HIS A 65 -22.31 1.00 2.27
N GLN A 66 -21.06 1.25 2.68
CA GLN A 66 -20.22 2.31 2.12
C GLN A 66 -19.99 2.11 0.62
N ARG A 67 -19.76 0.86 0.18
CA ARG A 67 -19.59 0.53 -1.23
C ARG A 67 -20.84 0.87 -2.05
N LYS A 68 -22.04 0.55 -1.53
CA LYS A 68 -23.31 0.95 -2.16
C LYS A 68 -23.45 2.47 -2.27
N GLU A 69 -23.09 3.21 -1.23
CA GLU A 69 -23.11 4.68 -1.26
C GLU A 69 -22.14 5.25 -2.31
N ILE A 70 -20.91 4.73 -2.38
CA ILE A 70 -19.93 5.15 -3.40
C ILE A 70 -20.44 4.83 -4.80
N ILE A 71 -21.07 3.67 -5.03
CA ILE A 71 -21.68 3.32 -6.33
C ILE A 71 -22.72 4.38 -6.73
N LEU A 72 -23.63 4.74 -5.83
CA LEU A 72 -24.64 5.77 -6.08
C LEU A 72 -24.01 7.14 -6.36
N LEU A 73 -22.94 7.51 -5.65
CA LEU A 73 -22.21 8.76 -5.89
C LEU A 73 -21.55 8.78 -7.27
N VAL A 74 -20.95 7.66 -7.68
CA VAL A 74 -20.32 7.50 -8.99
C VAL A 74 -21.36 7.53 -10.12
N GLU A 75 -22.53 6.93 -9.93
CA GLU A 75 -23.64 7.02 -10.88
C GLU A 75 -24.19 8.45 -10.99
N ASN A 76 -24.38 9.12 -9.85
CA ASN A 76 -24.84 10.51 -9.80
C ASN A 76 -23.82 11.51 -10.36
N PHE A 77 -22.53 11.16 -10.37
CA PHE A 77 -21.48 11.96 -10.99
C PHE A 77 -21.79 12.24 -12.46
N LYS A 78 -22.26 11.21 -13.19
CA LYS A 78 -22.67 11.35 -14.59
C LYS A 78 -23.81 12.33 -14.76
N GLU A 79 -24.90 12.15 -14.02
CA GLU A 79 -26.07 13.00 -14.17
C GLU A 79 -25.79 14.46 -13.79
N LYS A 80 -24.98 14.71 -12.76
CA LYS A 80 -24.63 16.07 -12.34
C LYS A 80 -23.62 16.77 -13.25
N THR A 81 -22.83 16.03 -14.01
CA THR A 81 -21.90 16.60 -15.01
C THR A 81 -22.52 16.70 -16.39
N LYS A 82 -23.76 16.23 -16.56
CA LYS A 82 -24.53 16.29 -17.80
C LYS A 82 -24.91 17.71 -18.20
N ARG A 83 -24.77 18.02 -19.48
CA ARG A 83 -25.06 19.32 -20.10
C ARG A 83 -25.92 19.12 -21.35
N PRO A 84 -27.24 18.97 -21.22
CA PRO A 84 -28.13 18.64 -22.35
C PRO A 84 -28.00 19.58 -23.55
N ASN A 85 -27.66 20.85 -23.30
CA ASN A 85 -27.53 21.90 -24.31
C ASN A 85 -26.11 22.05 -24.88
N SER A 86 -25.11 21.31 -24.37
CA SER A 86 -23.74 21.42 -24.84
C SER A 86 -23.64 20.99 -26.30
N THR A 87 -22.81 21.65 -27.12
CA THR A 87 -22.53 21.20 -28.49
C THR A 87 -21.64 19.95 -28.54
N ILE A 88 -21.04 19.58 -27.41
CA ILE A 88 -20.11 18.46 -27.27
C ILE A 88 -20.92 17.21 -26.86
N PRO A 89 -20.98 16.15 -27.69
CA PRO A 89 -21.82 14.98 -27.42
C PRO A 89 -21.59 14.36 -26.04
N CYS A 90 -20.35 14.28 -25.58
CA CYS A 90 -20.02 13.61 -24.31
C CYS A 90 -20.43 14.44 -23.09
N MET A 91 -20.42 15.76 -23.21
CA MET A 91 -20.99 16.62 -22.17
C MET A 91 -22.52 16.49 -22.11
N LYS A 92 -23.21 16.28 -23.24
CA LYS A 92 -24.67 16.01 -23.24
C LYS A 92 -25.04 14.74 -22.48
N GLU A 93 -24.17 13.74 -22.46
CA GLU A 93 -24.39 12.50 -21.74
C GLU A 93 -23.91 12.54 -20.28
N GLY A 94 -22.99 13.46 -19.97
CA GLY A 94 -22.33 13.54 -18.67
C GLY A 94 -21.09 12.66 -18.60
N LEU A 95 -20.15 13.03 -17.74
CA LEU A 95 -18.88 12.36 -17.58
C LEU A 95 -19.03 11.08 -16.76
N ARG A 96 -18.29 10.03 -17.11
CA ARG A 96 -18.24 8.81 -16.31
C ARG A 96 -17.06 8.87 -15.35
N LEU A 97 -17.29 8.35 -14.15
CA LEU A 97 -16.28 8.19 -13.12
C LEU A 97 -16.11 6.70 -12.84
N ILE A 98 -14.86 6.27 -12.73
CA ILE A 98 -14.45 4.93 -12.32
C ILE A 98 -13.64 5.07 -11.03
N VAL A 99 -13.85 4.13 -10.12
CA VAL A 99 -13.14 4.08 -8.84
C VAL A 99 -12.52 2.70 -8.65
N ALA A 100 -11.23 2.66 -8.38
CA ALA A 100 -10.48 1.48 -7.97
C ALA A 100 -9.94 1.69 -6.55
N LEU A 101 -10.16 0.71 -5.67
CA LEU A 101 -9.61 0.65 -4.33
C LEU A 101 -8.68 -0.55 -4.18
N ALA A 102 -7.49 -0.35 -3.62
CA ALA A 102 -6.55 -1.42 -3.33
C ALA A 102 -5.81 -1.12 -2.03
N LYS A 103 -5.68 -2.08 -1.12
CA LYS A 103 -4.98 -1.86 0.16
C LYS A 103 -3.52 -1.52 -0.09
N ILE A 104 -2.84 -2.34 -0.88
CA ILE A 104 -1.42 -2.17 -1.17
C ILE A 104 -1.27 -1.50 -2.52
N SER A 105 -0.33 -0.56 -2.60
CA SER A 105 0.06 0.06 -3.88
C SER A 105 0.32 -1.03 -4.91
N MET A 106 -0.43 -0.96 -6.01
CA MET A 106 -0.25 -1.88 -7.13
C MET A 106 1.13 -1.65 -7.73
N ASN A 107 2.02 -2.62 -7.52
CA ASN A 107 3.38 -2.55 -8.03
C ASN A 107 3.34 -2.73 -9.55
N ALA A 108 3.53 -1.64 -10.28
CA ALA A 108 3.88 -1.73 -11.69
C ALA A 108 4.90 -0.63 -12.02
N ALA A 109 5.91 -1.01 -12.82
CA ALA A 109 6.83 -0.08 -13.47
C ALA A 109 6.10 0.91 -14.41
N HIS A 110 4.83 0.64 -14.71
CA HIS A 110 3.90 1.54 -15.38
C HIS A 110 2.92 2.06 -14.32
N SER A 111 2.78 3.37 -14.20
CA SER A 111 1.87 3.98 -13.22
C SER A 111 0.47 3.42 -13.38
N GLY A 112 -0.17 3.02 -12.27
CA GLY A 112 -1.54 2.50 -12.28
C GLY A 112 -2.57 3.37 -12.99
N TYR A 113 -2.25 4.66 -13.04
CA TYR A 113 -2.77 5.66 -13.97
C TYR A 113 -3.08 5.14 -15.39
N THR A 114 -2.13 4.45 -16.03
CA THR A 114 -2.27 3.95 -17.41
C THR A 114 -3.22 2.76 -17.50
N TYR A 115 -3.35 1.92 -16.47
CA TYR A 115 -4.23 0.75 -16.59
C TYR A 115 -5.69 1.06 -16.26
N LEU A 116 -5.95 1.94 -15.29
CA LEU A 116 -7.32 2.33 -14.94
C LEU A 116 -7.97 3.12 -16.08
N CYS A 117 -7.20 4.03 -16.69
CA CYS A 117 -7.69 4.92 -17.71
C CYS A 117 -7.34 4.45 -19.14
N ASP A 118 -6.15 3.93 -19.46
CA ASP A 118 -5.82 3.56 -20.86
C ASP A 118 -6.23 2.15 -21.28
N TYR A 119 -6.29 1.18 -20.35
CA TYR A 119 -6.61 -0.21 -20.71
C TYR A 119 -8.14 -0.45 -20.74
N GLY A 120 -8.66 -0.70 -21.95
CA GLY A 120 -10.09 -0.90 -22.26
C GLY A 120 -10.78 -2.13 -21.64
N GLY A 121 -10.29 -2.65 -20.52
CA GLY A 121 -11.00 -3.63 -19.68
C GLY A 121 -12.00 -2.97 -18.72
N TRP A 122 -11.84 -1.67 -18.43
CA TRP A 122 -12.68 -0.90 -17.51
C TRP A 122 -13.64 0.05 -18.23
N THR A 123 -13.23 0.52 -19.39
CA THR A 123 -14.07 1.22 -20.35
C THR A 123 -14.55 0.21 -21.40
N SER A 124 -15.75 0.39 -21.95
CA SER A 124 -16.29 -0.57 -22.92
C SER A 124 -15.54 -0.42 -24.25
N SER A 125 -14.90 -1.49 -24.76
CA SER A 125 -14.24 -1.49 -26.08
C SER A 125 -15.23 -1.24 -27.22
N ASP A 126 -16.45 -1.74 -27.04
CA ASP A 126 -17.59 -1.34 -27.85
C ASP A 126 -18.11 -0.04 -27.27
N LYS A 127 -18.08 1.07 -28.00
CA LYS A 127 -19.15 2.09 -28.06
C LYS A 127 -18.67 3.46 -28.53
N THR A 128 -19.68 4.26 -28.87
CA THR A 128 -19.69 5.72 -28.97
C THR A 128 -18.56 6.41 -28.19
N LYS A 129 -17.93 7.42 -28.81
CA LYS A 129 -16.79 8.22 -28.28
C LYS A 129 -16.89 8.67 -26.82
N CYS A 130 -18.09 8.70 -26.23
CA CYS A 130 -18.35 9.21 -24.89
C CYS A 130 -18.34 8.14 -23.78
N GLU A 131 -18.43 6.85 -24.13
CA GLU A 131 -18.26 5.78 -23.14
C GLU A 131 -16.79 5.48 -22.81
N SER A 132 -15.89 5.89 -23.71
CA SER A 132 -14.44 5.88 -23.49
C SER A 132 -13.93 7.09 -22.71
N ASP A 133 -14.71 8.18 -22.63
CA ASP A 133 -14.33 9.38 -21.87
C ASP A 133 -14.59 9.16 -20.38
N VAL A 134 -13.54 8.74 -19.67
CA VAL A 134 -13.63 8.28 -18.28
C VAL A 134 -12.63 9.00 -17.38
N GLN A 135 -13.13 9.39 -16.21
CA GLN A 135 -12.33 9.85 -15.09
C GLN A 135 -12.08 8.69 -14.13
N GLY A 136 -10.86 8.56 -13.63
CA GLY A 136 -10.48 7.49 -12.72
C GLY A 136 -9.98 8.02 -11.38
N ILE A 137 -10.40 7.39 -10.29
CA ILE A 137 -9.81 7.54 -8.97
C ILE A 137 -9.23 6.19 -8.56
N GLU A 138 -7.92 6.14 -8.35
CA GLU A 138 -7.23 5.04 -7.69
C GLU A 138 -6.97 5.48 -6.25
N LEU A 139 -7.47 4.71 -5.28
CA LEU A 139 -7.23 4.97 -3.86
C LEU A 139 -6.57 3.76 -3.24
N ASN A 140 -5.43 3.99 -2.60
CA ASN A 140 -4.75 2.99 -1.78
C ASN A 140 -4.45 3.51 -0.37
N MET A 141 -3.80 2.70 0.46
CA MET A 141 -3.48 3.08 1.84
C MET A 141 -2.61 4.34 1.94
N ASP A 142 -1.76 4.59 0.95
CA ASP A 142 -0.73 5.62 1.02
C ASP A 142 -1.04 6.86 0.16
N ALA A 143 -1.89 6.71 -0.86
CA ALA A 143 -2.10 7.73 -1.87
C ALA A 143 -3.47 7.64 -2.55
N VAL A 144 -3.87 8.78 -3.10
CA VAL A 144 -4.89 8.88 -4.14
C VAL A 144 -4.21 9.26 -5.45
N ARG A 145 -4.66 8.66 -6.55
CA ARG A 145 -4.28 9.06 -7.90
C ARG A 145 -5.53 9.32 -8.71
N PHE A 146 -5.42 10.28 -9.61
CA PHE A 146 -6.47 10.62 -10.55
C PHE A 146 -5.95 10.36 -11.94
N CYS A 147 -6.79 9.84 -12.81
CA CYS A 147 -6.49 9.72 -14.23
C CYS A 147 -7.69 10.17 -15.06
N SER A 148 -7.40 10.52 -16.30
CA SER A 148 -8.41 10.83 -17.30
C SER A 148 -8.01 10.17 -18.60
N GLN A 149 -8.91 9.36 -19.17
CA GLN A 149 -8.83 9.00 -20.58
C GLN A 149 -9.88 9.83 -21.30
N THR A 150 -9.43 10.86 -22.00
CA THR A 150 -10.28 11.52 -23.00
C THR A 150 -9.47 11.85 -24.23
N TYR A 151 -10.10 11.77 -25.38
CA TYR A 151 -9.51 12.18 -26.66
C TYR A 151 -9.57 13.70 -26.88
N LEU A 152 -9.96 14.49 -25.86
CA LEU A 152 -10.39 15.88 -26.04
C LEU A 152 -9.92 16.83 -24.93
N THR A 153 -9.91 18.14 -25.22
CA THR A 153 -9.37 19.25 -24.42
C THR A 153 -10.11 19.57 -23.11
N TRP A 154 -11.11 18.76 -22.72
CA TRP A 154 -11.98 19.04 -21.57
C TRP A 154 -11.50 18.42 -20.26
N ASN A 155 -10.32 17.79 -20.27
CA ASN A 155 -9.68 17.31 -19.05
C ASN A 155 -9.41 18.46 -18.08
N LEU A 156 -9.52 18.14 -16.79
CA LEU A 156 -8.93 19.01 -15.78
C LEU A 156 -7.43 19.05 -16.04
N PRO A 157 -6.81 20.23 -16.11
CA PRO A 157 -5.36 20.32 -16.22
C PRO A 157 -4.71 19.71 -14.98
N ASP A 158 -3.48 19.22 -15.12
CA ASP A 158 -2.73 18.59 -14.02
C ASP A 158 -2.66 19.46 -12.77
N ALA A 159 -2.65 20.79 -12.92
CA ALA A 159 -2.70 21.74 -11.82
C ALA A 159 -4.00 21.61 -10.98
N GLU A 160 -5.15 21.39 -11.62
CA GLU A 160 -6.43 21.18 -10.93
C GLU A 160 -6.48 19.80 -10.26
N PHE A 161 -5.97 18.74 -10.90
CA PHE A 161 -5.81 17.43 -10.26
C PHE A 161 -4.85 17.45 -9.08
N SER A 162 -3.83 18.30 -9.12
CA SER A 162 -2.86 18.43 -8.03
C SER A 162 -3.49 19.02 -6.77
N LYS A 163 -4.51 19.88 -6.91
CA LYS A 163 -5.33 20.38 -5.79
C LYS A 163 -6.14 19.26 -5.13
N LEU A 164 -6.50 18.21 -5.87
CA LEU A 164 -7.15 17.03 -5.32
C LEU A 164 -6.18 16.10 -4.61
N ARG A 165 -4.87 16.18 -4.90
CA ARG A 165 -3.82 15.36 -4.29
C ARG A 165 -3.28 15.93 -2.98
N GLU A 166 -3.77 17.08 -2.53
CA GLU A 166 -3.42 17.63 -1.21
C GLU A 166 -3.65 16.57 -0.12
N GLU A 167 -2.74 16.51 0.86
CA GLU A 167 -2.77 15.51 1.91
C GLU A 167 -4.15 15.46 2.56
N ASN A 168 -4.85 14.33 2.39
CA ASN A 168 -6.14 14.15 3.02
C ASN A 168 -5.92 13.45 4.37
N PRO A 169 -6.13 14.14 5.50
CA PRO A 169 -5.94 13.53 6.82
C PRO A 169 -6.83 12.31 7.04
N LEU A 170 -7.94 12.19 6.29
CA LEU A 170 -8.83 11.03 6.35
C LEU A 170 -8.16 9.75 5.83
N LEU A 171 -7.29 9.85 4.82
CA LEU A 171 -6.52 8.69 4.33
C LEU A 171 -5.53 8.20 5.39
N LYS A 172 -4.80 9.12 6.03
CA LYS A 172 -3.85 8.80 7.11
C LYS A 172 -4.53 8.12 8.31
N ASN A 173 -5.81 8.44 8.55
CA ASN A 173 -6.61 7.85 9.62
C ASN A 173 -7.34 6.56 9.21
N GLY A 174 -7.11 6.04 7.99
CA GLY A 174 -7.80 4.86 7.47
C GLY A 174 -9.28 5.06 7.16
N ASN A 175 -9.77 6.30 7.13
CA ASN A 175 -11.16 6.62 6.78
C ASN A 175 -11.32 6.77 5.27
N TYR A 176 -11.15 5.65 4.56
CA TYR A 176 -11.18 5.60 3.09
C TYR A 176 -12.52 6.04 2.51
N PHE A 177 -13.63 5.71 3.17
CA PHE A 177 -14.97 6.09 2.72
C PHE A 177 -15.15 7.61 2.67
N ALA A 178 -14.85 8.31 3.78
CA ALA A 178 -15.01 9.76 3.84
C ALA A 178 -14.01 10.46 2.90
N ALA A 179 -12.78 9.94 2.81
CA ALA A 179 -11.78 10.45 1.88
C ALA A 179 -12.27 10.36 0.43
N LEU A 180 -12.70 9.17 0.01
CA LEU A 180 -13.18 8.90 -1.34
C LEU A 180 -14.41 9.74 -1.69
N LYS A 181 -15.40 9.79 -0.80
CA LYS A 181 -16.59 10.64 -0.97
C LYS A 181 -16.20 12.10 -1.21
N GLY A 182 -15.30 12.64 -0.39
CA GLY A 182 -14.80 14.00 -0.54
C GLY A 182 -14.07 14.23 -1.88
N TYR A 183 -13.31 13.25 -2.38
CA TYR A 183 -12.68 13.35 -3.69
C TYR A 183 -13.69 13.36 -4.84
N ILE A 184 -14.69 12.48 -4.80
CA ILE A 184 -15.75 12.42 -5.81
C ILE A 184 -16.52 13.75 -5.88
N GLU A 185 -16.90 14.29 -4.71
CA GLU A 185 -17.63 15.55 -4.61
C GLU A 185 -16.79 16.75 -5.09
N LYS A 186 -15.52 16.82 -4.70
CA LYS A 186 -14.60 17.87 -5.19
C LYS A 186 -14.38 17.79 -6.70
N LEU A 187 -14.14 16.59 -7.22
CA LEU A 187 -13.97 16.37 -8.66
C LEU A 187 -15.22 16.79 -9.44
N GLN A 188 -16.40 16.44 -8.92
CA GLN A 188 -17.68 16.85 -9.49
C GLN A 188 -17.83 18.37 -9.54
N MET A 189 -17.51 19.08 -8.46
CA MET A 189 -17.57 20.53 -8.42
C MET A 189 -16.62 21.18 -9.43
N LEU A 190 -15.39 20.67 -9.56
CA LEU A 190 -14.42 21.17 -10.54
C LEU A 190 -14.95 21.06 -11.96
N TYR A 191 -15.52 19.91 -12.33
CA TYR A 191 -16.15 19.75 -13.65
C TYR A 191 -17.36 20.64 -13.85
N ILE A 192 -18.24 20.78 -12.85
CA ILE A 192 -19.39 21.66 -12.95
C ILE A 192 -18.96 23.11 -13.17
N GLN A 193 -17.96 23.57 -12.41
CA GLN A 193 -17.40 24.91 -12.54
C GLN A 193 -16.76 25.11 -13.93
N ARG A 194 -15.90 24.19 -14.35
CA ARG A 194 -15.25 24.25 -15.67
C ARG A 194 -16.27 24.25 -16.80
N PHE A 195 -17.34 23.47 -16.69
CA PHE A 195 -18.40 23.41 -17.71
C PHE A 195 -19.29 24.64 -17.72
N SER A 196 -19.52 25.29 -16.58
CA SER A 196 -20.26 26.55 -16.55
C SER A 196 -19.60 27.67 -17.35
N ILE A 197 -18.27 27.64 -17.49
CA ILE A 197 -17.52 28.59 -18.35
C ILE A 197 -17.89 28.41 -19.84
N PHE A 198 -18.15 27.16 -20.27
CA PHE A 198 -18.54 26.89 -21.66
C PHE A 198 -20.03 27.17 -21.92
N ASP A 199 -20.88 27.05 -20.89
CA ASP A 199 -22.32 27.34 -21.01
C ASP A 199 -22.62 28.85 -21.00
N ASN A 200 -21.72 29.68 -20.45
CA ASN A 200 -21.89 31.14 -20.38
C ASN A 200 -20.54 31.87 -20.62
N PRO A 201 -20.23 32.27 -21.87
CA PRO A 201 -18.93 32.87 -22.20
C PRO A 201 -18.67 34.20 -21.47
N ASP A 202 -19.72 34.95 -21.10
CA ASP A 202 -19.61 36.23 -20.38
C ASP A 202 -19.26 36.04 -18.89
N ALA A 203 -19.59 34.88 -18.30
CA ALA A 203 -19.24 34.53 -16.91
C ALA A 203 -17.76 34.14 -16.72
N SER A 204 -17.03 33.91 -17.81
CA SER A 204 -15.62 33.51 -17.77
C SER A 204 -14.72 34.57 -17.10
N ASN A 205 -15.06 35.86 -17.26
CA ASN A 205 -14.29 36.95 -16.67
C ASN A 205 -14.39 36.99 -15.13
N GLU A 206 -15.56 36.71 -14.57
CA GLU A 206 -15.76 36.71 -13.11
C GLU A 206 -15.20 35.44 -12.44
N ALA A 207 -15.31 34.29 -13.12
CA ALA A 207 -14.71 33.04 -12.66
C ALA A 207 -13.18 33.12 -12.64
N ASN A 208 -12.56 33.78 -13.62
CA ASN A 208 -11.12 34.02 -13.66
C ASN A 208 -10.63 34.91 -12.51
N ILE A 209 -11.43 35.90 -12.09
CA ILE A 209 -11.12 36.77 -10.94
C ILE A 209 -11.20 35.98 -9.63
N LYS A 210 -12.25 35.17 -9.43
CA LYS A 210 -12.36 34.33 -8.21
C LYS A 210 -11.28 33.24 -8.13
N LEU A 211 -10.85 32.72 -9.27
CA LEU A 211 -9.76 31.75 -9.33
C LEU A 211 -8.40 32.40 -8.99
N SER A 212 -8.16 33.65 -9.39
CA SER A 212 -6.93 34.38 -9.06
C SER A 212 -6.86 34.76 -7.57
N GLU A 213 -7.98 35.19 -6.98
CA GLU A 213 -8.09 35.49 -5.55
C GLU A 213 -7.86 34.23 -4.67
N PHE A 214 -8.40 33.09 -5.10
CA PHE A 214 -8.17 31.80 -4.42
C PHE A 214 -6.71 31.36 -4.49
N ASN A 215 -6.05 31.51 -5.65
CA ASN A 215 -4.63 31.18 -5.80
C ASN A 215 -3.73 32.10 -4.92
N ALA A 216 -4.07 33.39 -4.80
CA ALA A 216 -3.35 34.33 -3.93
C ALA A 216 -3.57 34.08 -2.42
N ALA A 217 -4.68 33.44 -2.03
CA ALA A 217 -4.88 32.97 -0.66
C ALA A 217 -4.04 31.72 -0.34
N LEU A 218 -3.79 30.86 -1.32
CA LEU A 218 -3.00 29.64 -1.15
C LEU A 218 -1.49 29.90 -1.01
N GLU A 219 -0.93 30.86 -1.75
CA GLU A 219 0.50 31.21 -1.63
C GLU A 219 0.87 31.70 -0.22
N ARG A 220 -0.10 32.25 0.54
CA ARG A 220 0.09 32.66 1.93
C ARG A 220 0.18 31.49 2.91
N ASN A 221 -0.36 30.31 2.56
CA ASN A 221 -0.37 29.13 3.44
C ASN A 221 0.80 28.16 3.19
N ASN A 222 1.52 28.29 2.07
CA ASN A 222 2.62 27.40 1.69
C ASN A 222 3.95 27.63 2.48
N LYS A 223 3.98 28.60 3.41
CA LYS A 223 5.14 28.87 4.28
C LYS A 223 5.30 27.86 5.43
N TYR A 224 4.26 27.09 5.77
CA TYR A 224 4.30 26.17 6.92
C TYR A 224 4.69 24.73 6.56
N GLY A 225 4.53 24.29 5.30
CA GLY A 225 4.91 22.95 4.86
C GLY A 225 6.43 22.70 4.83
N ILE A 226 7.20 23.72 4.47
CA ILE A 226 8.67 23.64 4.39
C ILE A 226 9.28 23.48 5.80
N ILE A 227 8.69 24.09 6.82
CA ILE A 227 9.15 24.01 8.21
C ILE A 227 8.94 22.59 8.78
N SER A 228 7.83 21.92 8.43
CA SER A 228 7.54 20.56 8.88
C SER A 228 8.51 19.52 8.29
N ILE A 229 8.90 19.68 7.01
CA ILE A 229 9.83 18.77 6.34
C ILE A 229 11.24 18.90 6.95
N ILE A 230 11.69 20.13 7.22
CA ILE A 230 12.98 20.38 7.86
C ILE A 230 13.03 19.77 9.27
N PHE A 231 11.94 19.87 10.04
CA PHE A 231 11.87 19.29 11.38
C PHE A 231 11.98 17.75 11.38
N CYS A 232 11.30 17.08 10.44
CA CYS A 232 11.39 15.61 10.29
C CYS A 232 12.79 15.13 9.89
N LEU A 233 13.49 15.89 9.05
CA LEU A 233 14.87 15.56 8.64
C LEU A 233 15.86 15.69 9.81
N ILE A 234 15.69 16.70 10.66
CA ILE A 234 16.53 16.90 11.84
C ILE A 234 16.34 15.75 12.84
N ILE A 235 15.10 15.34 13.11
CA ILE A 235 14.81 14.22 14.02
C ILE A 235 15.40 12.90 13.50
N SER A 236 15.25 12.64 12.21
CA SER A 236 15.80 11.41 11.58
C SER A 236 17.33 11.37 11.68
N PHE A 237 18.00 12.51 11.48
CA PHE A 237 19.45 12.60 11.60
C PHE A 237 19.93 12.36 13.04
N VAL A 238 19.24 12.92 14.04
CA VAL A 238 19.55 12.71 15.46
C VAL A 238 19.39 11.24 15.86
N LEU A 239 18.32 10.57 15.41
CA LEU A 239 18.10 9.14 15.68
C LEU A 239 19.19 8.26 15.08
N LEU A 240 19.57 8.51 13.82
CA LEU A 240 20.66 7.78 13.16
C LEU A 240 22.00 7.97 13.89
N PHE A 241 22.29 9.19 14.34
CA PHE A 241 23.49 9.49 15.12
C PHE A 241 23.51 8.75 16.46
N LEU A 242 22.38 8.70 17.17
CA LEU A 242 22.26 7.96 18.43
C LEU A 242 22.45 6.45 18.24
N ILE A 243 21.82 5.86 17.22
CA ILE A 243 21.99 4.43 16.89
C ILE A 243 23.46 4.11 16.58
N TYR A 244 24.12 4.98 15.81
CA TYR A 244 25.55 4.82 15.51
C TYR A 244 26.42 4.86 16.78
N ARG A 245 26.15 5.77 17.72
CA ARG A 245 26.90 5.88 18.99
C ARG A 245 26.68 4.68 19.90
N ILE A 246 25.46 4.14 19.95
CA ILE A 246 25.16 2.92 20.70
C ILE A 246 25.98 1.74 20.15
N ARG A 247 26.02 1.55 18.82
CA ARG A 247 26.82 0.49 18.19
C ARG A 247 28.33 0.62 18.47
N GLN A 248 28.85 1.84 18.43
CA GLN A 248 30.26 2.09 18.78
C GLN A 248 30.56 1.71 20.24
N PHE A 249 29.63 2.00 21.15
CA PHE A 249 29.76 1.63 22.56
C PHE A 249 29.71 0.11 22.77
N GLU A 250 28.80 -0.60 22.11
CA GLU A 250 28.72 -2.07 22.14
C GLU A 250 30.01 -2.72 21.64
N ASN A 251 30.56 -2.23 20.53
CA ASN A 251 31.82 -2.73 19.98
C ASN A 251 32.99 -2.54 20.95
N TYR A 252 33.06 -1.37 21.60
CA TYR A 252 34.08 -1.10 22.62
C TYR A 252 33.96 -2.06 23.83
N PHE A 253 32.73 -2.32 24.29
CA PHE A 253 32.49 -3.23 25.42
C PHE A 253 32.86 -4.68 25.08
N ASN A 254 32.53 -5.13 23.87
CA ASN A 254 32.88 -6.46 23.38
C ASN A 254 34.40 -6.66 23.27
N GLN A 255 35.15 -5.66 22.80
CA GLN A 255 36.61 -5.72 22.76
C GLN A 255 37.24 -5.81 24.15
N ARG A 256 36.72 -5.07 25.14
CA ARG A 256 37.24 -5.11 26.51
C ARG A 256 37.00 -6.47 27.18
N ASN A 257 35.82 -7.06 26.97
CA ASN A 257 35.51 -8.39 27.50
C ASN A 257 36.36 -9.49 26.87
N ALA A 258 36.69 -9.39 25.58
CA ALA A 258 37.60 -10.34 24.92
C ALA A 258 39.02 -10.27 25.54
N SER A 259 39.54 -9.07 25.82
CA SER A 259 40.89 -8.91 26.40
C SER A 259 41.04 -9.39 27.85
N ASN A 260 39.94 -9.48 28.62
CA ASN A 260 39.99 -9.97 30.01
C ASN A 260 40.00 -11.50 30.11
N ILE A 261 39.63 -12.23 29.05
CA ILE A 261 39.61 -13.69 29.04
C ILE A 261 41.03 -14.26 28.85
N ASP A 262 41.89 -13.58 28.08
CA ASP A 262 43.26 -14.03 27.83
C ASP A 262 44.20 -13.88 29.03
N MET A 263 43.84 -13.07 30.04
CA MET A 263 44.68 -12.84 31.22
C MET A 263 44.51 -13.92 32.32
N GLN A 264 43.56 -14.85 32.18
CA GLN A 264 43.36 -15.96 33.13
C GLN A 264 44.01 -17.29 32.70
N ILE A 265 44.66 -17.36 31.53
CA ILE A 265 45.28 -18.60 31.00
C ILE A 265 46.82 -18.52 31.03
N MET A 266 47.38 -17.95 32.10
CA MET A 266 48.80 -18.09 32.42
C MET A 266 48.97 -18.46 33.90
N THR A 267 48.52 -19.65 34.25
CA THR A 267 49.08 -20.35 35.41
C THR A 267 50.08 -21.40 34.88
N PRO A 268 51.34 -21.38 35.34
CA PRO A 268 52.35 -22.32 34.87
C PRO A 268 51.98 -23.73 35.34
N ILE A 269 51.74 -24.62 34.39
CA ILE A 269 51.57 -26.06 34.63
C ILE A 269 52.92 -26.59 35.09
N GLN A 270 53.01 -27.01 36.36
CA GLN A 270 54.16 -27.76 36.85
C GLN A 270 54.20 -29.15 36.19
N PRO A 271 55.38 -29.67 35.84
CA PRO A 271 55.52 -30.97 35.21
C PRO A 271 55.08 -32.07 36.18
N VAL A 272 54.05 -32.82 35.78
CA VAL A 272 53.62 -34.05 36.45
C VAL A 272 54.54 -35.18 36.00
N GLU A 273 55.21 -35.79 36.98
CA GLU A 273 56.03 -37.00 36.83
C GLU A 273 55.15 -38.15 36.31
N VAL A 274 55.56 -38.74 35.18
CA VAL A 274 54.85 -39.84 34.51
C VAL A 274 55.32 -41.16 35.11
N ASP A 275 54.49 -41.74 35.96
CA ASP A 275 54.68 -43.11 36.45
C ASP A 275 54.14 -44.12 35.42
N GLU A 276 55.05 -44.72 34.65
CA GLU A 276 54.78 -45.87 33.80
C GLU A 276 54.48 -47.12 34.66
N ASN A 277 53.20 -47.42 34.91
CA ASN A 277 52.72 -48.80 35.03
C ASN A 277 51.21 -48.88 35.28
N LYS A 278 50.45 -49.27 34.25
CA LYS A 278 49.32 -50.24 34.33
C LYS A 278 48.56 -50.25 33.00
N ASN A 279 49.06 -51.03 32.06
CA ASN A 279 48.31 -51.42 30.86
C ASN A 279 48.16 -52.95 30.86
N LYS A 280 47.15 -53.47 31.57
CA LYS A 280 46.70 -54.88 31.53
C LYS A 280 45.40 -55.07 32.33
N LYS A 281 44.26 -54.97 31.63
CA LYS A 281 42.84 -55.29 32.00
C LYS A 281 41.98 -54.11 31.52
N ASN A 282 41.09 -54.19 30.55
CA ASN A 282 40.14 -55.25 30.25
C ASN A 282 39.90 -55.30 28.73
N LYS A 283 40.38 -56.38 28.12
CA LYS A 283 39.97 -56.85 26.79
C LYS A 283 39.09 -58.08 27.04
N LYS A 284 37.87 -57.83 27.51
CA LYS A 284 36.80 -58.80 27.73
C LYS A 284 35.57 -57.96 28.05
N ASP A 285 34.64 -57.88 27.11
CA ASP A 285 33.20 -57.55 27.26
C ASP A 285 32.57 -57.04 25.95
N GLU A 286 33.33 -56.94 24.86
CA GLU A 286 32.81 -56.55 23.53
C GLU A 286 32.38 -57.72 22.62
N GLU A 287 31.87 -58.81 23.22
CA GLU A 287 31.42 -59.99 22.45
C GLU A 287 30.16 -60.65 23.05
N LYS A 288 29.13 -59.87 23.39
CA LYS A 288 27.84 -60.44 23.84
C LYS A 288 26.56 -59.66 23.53
N SER A 289 26.55 -58.79 22.52
CA SER A 289 25.31 -58.07 22.14
C SER A 289 25.07 -58.00 20.62
N LYS A 290 25.34 -59.09 19.89
CA LYS A 290 24.98 -59.20 18.45
C LYS A 290 23.95 -60.29 18.10
N ASN A 291 23.36 -60.99 19.07
CA ASN A 291 22.30 -61.97 18.79
C ASN A 291 21.06 -61.68 19.65
N LEU A 292 20.17 -60.82 19.15
CA LEU A 292 18.74 -60.80 19.51
C LEU A 292 18.00 -59.81 18.58
N VAL A 293 18.00 -60.12 17.29
CA VAL A 293 16.99 -59.65 16.32
C VAL A 293 16.68 -60.84 15.43
N ASN A 294 15.63 -61.58 15.78
CA ASN A 294 14.76 -62.39 14.94
C ASN A 294 13.96 -63.36 15.81
N LEU A 295 12.81 -62.89 16.30
CA LEU A 295 11.53 -63.60 16.48
C LEU A 295 10.51 -62.66 17.13
#